data_AF-A0A7S0J0J0-F1
#
_entry.id   AF-A0A7S0J0J0-F1
#
_cell.length_a   1.000
_cell.length_b   1.000
_cell.length_c   1.000
_cell.angle_alpha   90.00
_cell.angle_beta   90.00
_cell.angle_gamma   90.00
#
_symmetry.space_group_name_H-M   'P 1'
#
loop_
_entity.id
_entity.type
_entity.pdbx_description
1 polymer ?
#
loop_
_entity_poly.entity_id
_entity_poly.type
_entity_poly.pdbx_seq_one_letter_code
_entity_poly.pdbx_strand_id
1 'polypeptide(L)'
;EAVAQAQAEGLSLLPSDNQAGYRGVYVHSGCKSKPFAAAVWWRGGKPHHIGTFATAEEAALHVARTPEAQAWVVGPAPLTAEEAVAQAQEEGLALVPSDNQAGYHGVYVNNVCKSKPFTARVHRGGKQHELGTFATAEEA
;
A
#
# COMPACT_ATOMS: atom_id res chain seq x y z
N GLU A 1 -13.18 -15.49 21.56
CA GLU A 1 -13.76 -16.37 20.52
C GLU A 1 -13.80 -15.74 19.13
N ALA A 2 -14.19 -14.48 18.96
CA ALA A 2 -14.27 -13.83 17.65
C ALA A 2 -12.97 -13.89 16.80
N VAL A 3 -11.80 -13.70 17.42
CA VAL A 3 -10.50 -13.78 16.69
C VAL A 3 -10.24 -15.19 16.14
N ALA A 4 -10.55 -16.24 16.91
CA ALA A 4 -10.37 -17.62 16.47
C ALA A 4 -11.30 -17.99 15.32
N GLN A 5 -12.52 -17.43 15.32
CA GLN A 5 -13.47 -17.63 14.22
C GLN A 5 -13.04 -16.90 12.95
N ALA A 6 -12.50 -15.67 13.07
CA ALA A 6 -11.91 -14.98 11.94
C ALA A 6 -10.77 -15.82 11.32
N GLN A 7 -9.88 -16.38 12.14
CA GLN A 7 -8.81 -17.26 11.67
C GLN A 7 -9.32 -18.55 11.02
N ALA A 8 -10.35 -19.18 11.58
CA ALA A 8 -10.98 -20.37 11.00
C ALA A 8 -11.61 -20.11 9.62
N GLU A 9 -12.12 -18.89 9.40
CA GLU A 9 -12.69 -18.45 8.13
C GLU A 9 -11.63 -17.86 7.17
N GLY A 10 -10.35 -17.84 7.57
CA GLY A 10 -9.26 -17.23 6.79
C GLY A 10 -9.33 -15.69 6.73
N LEU A 11 -10.11 -15.08 7.61
CA LEU A 11 -10.33 -13.63 7.68
C LEU A 11 -9.30 -13.00 8.62
N SER A 12 -8.60 -11.98 8.12
CA SER A 12 -7.64 -11.21 8.90
C SER A 12 -8.29 -9.94 9.42
N LEU A 13 -8.36 -9.80 10.75
CA LEU A 13 -8.80 -8.55 11.39
C LEU A 13 -7.71 -7.50 11.21
N LEU A 14 -8.02 -6.42 10.48
CA LEU A 14 -7.04 -5.36 10.20
C LEU A 14 -6.95 -4.40 11.40
N PRO A 15 -5.81 -4.32 12.10
CA PRO A 15 -5.62 -3.33 13.15
C PRO A 15 -5.59 -1.92 12.56
N SER A 16 -6.01 -0.93 13.36
CA SER A 16 -5.96 0.49 12.98
C SER A 16 -5.70 1.35 14.22
N ASP A 17 -4.99 2.45 14.04
CA ASP A 17 -4.72 3.47 15.07
C ASP A 17 -5.95 4.34 15.42
N ASN A 18 -7.15 3.76 15.38
CA ASN A 18 -8.37 4.43 15.81
C ASN A 18 -8.76 4.01 17.24
N GLN A 19 -9.72 4.72 17.83
CA GLN A 19 -10.17 4.44 19.21
C GLN A 19 -10.73 3.02 19.40
N ALA A 20 -11.16 2.34 18.33
CA ALA A 20 -11.65 0.97 18.37
C ALA A 20 -10.55 -0.09 18.16
N GLY A 21 -9.36 0.30 17.68
CA GLY A 21 -8.23 -0.60 17.40
C GLY A 21 -8.32 -1.38 16.08
N TYR A 22 -9.43 -1.28 15.33
CA TYR A 22 -9.66 -2.07 14.11
C TYR A 22 -10.22 -1.22 12.97
N ARG A 23 -9.81 -1.54 11.74
CA ARG A 23 -10.25 -0.85 10.52
C ARG A 23 -11.74 -1.11 10.26
N GLY A 24 -12.49 -0.05 9.98
CA GLY A 24 -13.95 -0.12 9.78
C GLY A 24 -14.76 -0.28 11.08
N VAL A 25 -14.11 -0.17 12.24
CA VAL A 25 -14.78 -0.17 13.55
C VAL A 25 -14.65 1.22 14.19
N TYR A 26 -15.75 1.71 14.75
CA TYR A 26 -15.86 3.05 15.33
C TYR A 26 -16.48 2.96 16.72
N VAL A 27 -16.00 3.78 17.66
CA VAL A 27 -16.57 3.86 19.00
C VAL A 27 -17.67 4.93 19.04
N HIS A 28 -18.90 4.53 19.35
CA HIS A 28 -20.01 5.41 19.68
C HIS A 28 -20.13 5.57 21.19
N SER A 29 -19.68 6.72 21.69
CA SER A 29 -19.75 7.11 23.10
C SER A 29 -21.19 7.32 23.63
N GLY A 30 -22.19 7.38 22.75
CA GLY A 30 -23.60 7.58 23.13
C GLY A 30 -24.35 6.31 23.55
N CYS A 31 -23.84 5.11 23.22
CA CYS A 31 -24.56 3.84 23.44
C CYS A 31 -23.79 2.95 24.43
N LYS A 32 -24.26 2.87 25.69
CA LYS A 32 -23.58 2.09 26.75
C LYS A 32 -23.60 0.58 26.53
N SER A 33 -24.63 0.05 25.85
CA SER A 33 -24.79 -1.40 25.66
C SER A 33 -24.05 -1.95 24.44
N LYS A 34 -23.79 -1.10 23.43
CA LYS A 34 -23.15 -1.48 22.16
C LYS A 34 -22.29 -0.31 21.64
N PRO A 35 -21.12 -0.07 22.24
CA PRO A 35 -20.31 1.09 21.91
C PRO A 35 -19.54 0.93 20.59
N PHE A 36 -19.48 -0.25 19.96
CA PHE A 36 -18.69 -0.46 18.74
C PHE A 36 -19.61 -0.55 17.52
N ALA A 37 -19.45 0.35 16.56
CA ALA A 37 -20.12 0.31 15.26
C ALA A 37 -19.19 -0.19 14.17
N ALA A 38 -19.70 -1.09 13.34
CA ALA A 38 -19.04 -1.59 12.15
C ALA A 38 -19.57 -0.87 10.91
N ALA A 39 -18.68 -0.28 10.12
CA ALA A 39 -19.02 0.31 8.84
C ALA A 39 -17.87 0.17 7.82
N VAL A 40 -18.25 -0.09 6.57
CA VAL A 40 -17.31 -0.23 5.44
C VAL A 40 -17.61 0.83 4.39
N TRP A 41 -16.59 1.33 3.69
CA TRP A 41 -16.77 2.37 2.68
C TRP A 41 -16.75 1.75 1.29
N TRP A 42 -17.81 1.97 0.51
CA TRP A 42 -17.83 1.62 -0.90
C TRP A 42 -17.02 2.61 -1.74
N ARG A 43 -16.50 2.14 -2.90
CA ARG A 43 -15.98 3.02 -3.97
C ARG A 43 -17.12 3.91 -4.45
N GLY A 44 -17.23 5.09 -3.86
CA GLY A 44 -18.39 5.98 -3.99
C GLY A 44 -18.59 6.92 -2.80
N GLY A 45 -17.82 6.74 -1.72
CA GLY A 45 -17.68 7.72 -0.64
C GLY A 45 -18.77 7.67 0.43
N LYS A 46 -19.67 6.67 0.39
CA LYS A 46 -20.71 6.47 1.41
C LYS A 46 -20.35 5.28 2.31
N PRO A 47 -20.37 5.45 3.65
CA PRO A 47 -20.25 4.33 4.57
C PRO A 47 -21.51 3.45 4.52
N HIS A 48 -21.31 2.16 4.31
CA HIS A 48 -22.31 1.13 4.57
C HIS A 48 -22.21 0.68 6.03
N HIS A 49 -23.22 1.00 6.81
CA HIS A 49 -23.31 0.61 8.21
C HIS A 49 -23.75 -0.84 8.33
N ILE A 50 -22.88 -1.67 8.90
CA ILE A 50 -23.09 -3.12 9.05
C ILE A 50 -23.90 -3.40 10.32
N GLY A 51 -23.60 -2.69 11.42
CA GLY A 51 -24.26 -2.92 12.70
C GLY A 51 -23.51 -2.34 13.89
N THR A 52 -24.12 -2.46 15.07
CA THR A 52 -23.50 -2.12 16.36
C THR A 52 -23.36 -3.37 17.21
N PHE A 53 -22.22 -3.47 17.89
CA PHE A 53 -21.76 -4.65 18.62
C PHE A 53 -21.24 -4.25 20.00
N ALA A 54 -21.24 -5.23 20.91
CA ALA A 54 -20.79 -5.05 22.29
C ALA A 54 -19.26 -5.00 22.42
N THR A 55 -18.54 -5.63 21.48
CA THR A 55 -17.07 -5.71 21.47
C THR A 55 -16.49 -5.25 20.14
N ALA A 56 -15.23 -4.82 20.17
CA ALA A 56 -14.51 -4.39 18.98
C ALA A 56 -14.20 -5.57 18.04
N GLU A 57 -13.88 -6.75 18.59
CA GLU A 57 -13.51 -7.91 17.78
C GLU A 57 -14.70 -8.49 17.01
N GLU A 58 -15.90 -8.48 17.61
CA GLU A 58 -17.13 -8.95 16.95
C GLU A 58 -17.54 -8.02 15.79
N ALA A 59 -17.38 -6.71 15.99
CA ALA A 59 -17.54 -5.70 14.94
C ALA A 59 -16.51 -5.91 13.82
N ALA A 60 -15.25 -6.09 14.17
CA ALA A 60 -14.16 -6.29 13.22
C ALA A 60 -14.35 -7.58 12.39
N LEU A 61 -14.89 -8.64 12.98
CA LEU A 61 -15.20 -9.89 12.26
C LEU A 61 -16.28 -9.68 11.20
N HIS A 62 -17.34 -8.92 11.52
CA HIS A 62 -18.38 -8.60 10.55
C HIS A 62 -17.86 -7.69 9.43
N VAL A 63 -16.98 -6.74 9.76
CA VAL A 63 -16.26 -5.94 8.76
C VAL A 63 -15.42 -6.85 7.87
N ALA A 64 -14.59 -7.73 8.44
CA ALA A 64 -13.69 -8.60 7.69
C ALA A 64 -14.41 -9.53 6.70
N ARG A 65 -15.64 -9.95 7.03
CA ARG A 65 -16.49 -10.74 6.13
C ARG A 65 -16.94 -9.99 4.87
N THR A 66 -16.94 -8.66 4.87
CA THR A 66 -17.41 -7.93 3.69
C THR A 66 -16.37 -7.94 2.57
N PRO A 67 -16.80 -7.94 1.29
CA PRO A 67 -15.88 -7.95 0.16
C PRO A 67 -14.95 -6.72 0.13
N GLU A 68 -15.38 -5.59 0.70
CA GLU A 68 -14.57 -4.38 0.81
C GLU A 68 -13.40 -4.55 1.78
N ALA A 69 -13.63 -5.21 2.92
CA ALA A 69 -12.56 -5.47 3.87
C ALA A 69 -11.59 -6.53 3.34
N GLN A 70 -12.08 -7.53 2.61
CA GLN A 70 -11.21 -8.46 1.89
C GLN A 70 -10.35 -7.71 0.85
N ALA A 71 -10.91 -6.72 0.16
CA ALA A 71 -10.16 -5.81 -0.72
C ALA A 71 -9.26 -4.79 0.01
N TRP A 72 -9.29 -4.72 1.35
CA TRP A 72 -8.29 -3.97 2.12
C TRP A 72 -7.06 -4.82 2.46
N VAL A 73 -7.27 -6.12 2.66
CA VAL A 73 -6.20 -7.11 2.89
C VAL A 73 -5.51 -7.42 1.56
N VAL A 74 -6.32 -7.65 0.53
CA VAL A 74 -5.90 -7.67 -0.86
C VAL A 74 -5.81 -6.23 -1.32
N GLY A 75 -4.69 -5.55 -1.03
CA GLY A 75 -4.23 -4.49 -1.94
C GLY A 75 -4.23 -5.01 -3.40
N PRO A 76 -3.98 -4.17 -4.44
CA PRO A 76 -3.89 -4.69 -5.81
C PRO A 76 -3.08 -5.98 -5.78
N ALA A 77 -3.66 -7.07 -6.31
CA ALA A 77 -3.29 -8.45 -6.03
C ALA A 77 -1.77 -8.60 -5.84
N PRO A 78 -1.29 -9.40 -4.86
CA PRO A 78 0.13 -9.62 -4.71
C PRO A 78 0.63 -10.25 -6.00
N LEU A 79 1.20 -9.43 -6.87
CA LEU A 79 1.93 -9.86 -8.04
C LEU A 79 2.99 -10.81 -7.50
N THR A 80 3.04 -12.02 -8.05
CA THR A 80 4.13 -12.94 -7.76
C THR A 80 5.45 -12.20 -7.98
N ALA A 81 6.52 -12.57 -7.27
CA ALA A 81 7.82 -11.90 -7.40
C ALA A 81 8.28 -11.75 -8.87
N GLU A 82 7.82 -12.67 -9.72
CA GLU A 82 7.98 -12.72 -11.16
C GLU A 82 7.24 -11.56 -11.87
N GLU A 83 5.97 -11.33 -11.54
CA GLU A 83 5.19 -10.20 -12.08
C GLU A 83 5.64 -8.85 -11.51
N ALA A 84 6.14 -8.79 -10.27
CA ALA A 84 6.73 -7.56 -9.73
C ALA A 84 8.01 -7.15 -10.49
N VAL A 85 8.84 -8.12 -10.89
CA VAL A 85 10.02 -7.89 -11.73
C VAL A 85 9.61 -7.54 -13.17
N ALA A 86 8.61 -8.21 -13.73
CA ALA A 86 8.10 -7.91 -15.07
C ALA A 86 7.48 -6.51 -15.15
N GLN A 87 6.72 -6.10 -14.12
CA GLN A 87 6.13 -4.76 -14.07
C GLN A 87 7.20 -3.69 -13.80
N ALA A 88 8.26 -3.98 -13.03
CA ALA A 88 9.42 -3.10 -12.93
C ALA A 88 10.18 -2.97 -14.27
N GLN A 89 10.27 -4.05 -15.06
CA GLN A 89 10.80 -4.01 -16.42
C GLN A 89 9.90 -3.21 -17.37
N GLU A 90 8.58 -3.35 -17.27
CA GLU A 90 7.62 -2.70 -18.18
C GLU A 90 7.39 -1.22 -17.86
N GLU A 91 7.39 -0.84 -16.57
CA GLU A 91 7.31 0.55 -16.10
C GLU A 91 8.66 1.29 -16.21
N GLY A 92 9.72 0.66 -16.73
CA GLY A 92 11.04 1.27 -16.94
C GLY A 92 11.84 1.56 -15.66
N LEU A 93 11.46 0.91 -14.54
CA LEU A 93 12.18 0.93 -13.26
C LEU A 93 13.37 -0.04 -13.22
N ALA A 94 13.49 -0.91 -14.22
CA ALA A 94 14.69 -1.70 -14.43
C ALA A 94 15.78 -0.84 -15.08
N LEU A 95 16.97 -0.83 -14.45
CA LEU A 95 18.19 -0.27 -15.00
C LEU A 95 18.47 -0.87 -16.39
N VAL A 96 18.10 -0.15 -17.45
CA VAL A 96 18.36 -0.60 -18.82
C VAL A 96 19.84 -0.36 -19.13
N PRO A 97 20.67 -1.40 -19.33
CA PRO A 97 22.06 -1.20 -19.68
C PRO A 97 22.15 -0.43 -21.01
N SER A 98 23.06 0.55 -21.06
CA SER A 98 23.23 1.43 -22.21
C SER A 98 24.71 1.76 -22.39
N ASP A 99 25.15 1.88 -23.63
CA ASP A 99 26.52 2.26 -24.02
C ASP A 99 26.82 3.75 -23.75
N ASN A 100 26.48 4.23 -22.57
CA ASN A 100 26.80 5.57 -22.11
C ASN A 100 27.80 5.50 -20.94
N GLN A 101 28.42 6.62 -20.58
CA GLN A 101 29.48 6.65 -19.56
C GLN A 101 29.05 6.11 -18.18
N ALA A 102 27.76 6.10 -17.87
CA ALA A 102 27.19 5.54 -16.64
C ALA A 102 26.81 4.06 -16.74
N GLY A 103 26.77 3.47 -17.94
CA GLY A 103 26.36 2.08 -18.17
C GLY A 103 24.85 1.83 -18.19
N TYR A 104 24.02 2.82 -17.87
CA TYR A 104 22.56 2.67 -17.77
C TYR A 104 21.79 3.82 -18.44
N HIS A 105 20.62 3.51 -18.99
CA HIS A 105 19.75 4.47 -19.65
C HIS A 105 19.10 5.41 -18.64
N GLY A 106 19.14 6.71 -18.89
CA GLY A 106 18.64 7.72 -17.94
C GLY A 106 19.61 8.06 -16.80
N VAL A 107 20.73 7.35 -16.66
CA VAL A 107 21.78 7.67 -15.68
C VAL A 107 22.93 8.39 -16.37
N TYR A 108 23.39 9.48 -15.75
CA TYR A 108 24.46 10.33 -16.27
C TYR A 108 25.54 10.53 -15.23
N VAL A 109 26.80 10.46 -15.65
CA VAL A 109 27.93 10.77 -14.78
C VAL A 109 28.11 12.29 -14.73
N ASN A 110 27.86 12.88 -13.57
CA ASN A 110 28.07 14.27 -13.25
C ASN A 110 29.27 14.45 -12.31
N ASN A 111 30.36 15.01 -12.83
CA ASN A 111 31.61 15.22 -12.07
C ASN A 111 31.57 16.42 -11.11
N VAL A 112 30.40 17.03 -10.88
CA VAL A 112 30.25 18.17 -9.96
C VAL A 112 30.47 17.77 -8.50
N CYS A 113 30.04 16.56 -8.09
CA CYS A 113 30.23 16.06 -6.73
C CYS A 113 30.91 14.69 -6.72
N LYS A 114 32.16 14.62 -6.23
CA LYS A 114 32.95 13.39 -6.24
C LYS A 114 32.35 12.25 -5.41
N SER A 115 31.54 12.57 -4.40
CA SER A 115 30.90 11.56 -3.55
C SER A 115 29.61 10.99 -4.15
N LYS A 116 29.01 11.67 -5.13
CA LYS A 116 27.76 11.26 -5.79
C LYS A 116 27.79 11.62 -7.27
N PRO A 117 28.61 10.92 -8.06
CA PRO A 117 28.82 11.28 -9.45
C PRO A 117 27.70 10.79 -10.36
N PHE A 118 26.74 9.97 -9.91
CA PHE A 118 25.68 9.44 -10.77
C PHE A 118 24.42 10.28 -10.61
N THR A 119 23.79 10.70 -11.70
CA THR A 119 22.58 11.51 -11.71
C THR A 119 21.51 10.82 -12.53
N ALA A 120 20.37 10.56 -11.93
CA ALA A 120 19.25 9.90 -12.59
C ALA A 120 18.29 10.92 -13.17
N ARG A 121 17.93 10.74 -14.44
CA ARG A 121 17.02 11.63 -15.17
C ARG A 121 16.06 10.84 -16.04
N VAL A 122 14.78 11.19 -15.95
CA VAL A 122 13.70 10.56 -16.72
C VAL A 122 13.01 11.56 -17.64
N HIS A 123 12.54 11.10 -18.80
CA HIS A 123 11.74 11.92 -19.70
C HIS A 123 10.25 11.63 -19.48
N ARG A 124 9.48 12.63 -19.04
CA ARG A 124 8.03 12.53 -18.88
C ARG A 124 7.36 13.62 -19.72
N GLY A 125 6.55 13.22 -20.70
CA GLY A 125 5.84 14.16 -21.58
C GLY A 125 6.76 15.07 -22.40
N GLY A 126 7.91 14.57 -22.86
CA GLY A 126 8.91 15.34 -23.64
C GLY A 126 9.78 16.29 -22.82
N LYS A 127 9.67 16.28 -21.48
CA LYS A 127 10.51 17.07 -20.57
C LYS A 127 11.37 16.14 -19.71
N GLN A 128 12.62 16.52 -19.51
CA GLN A 128 13.54 15.80 -18.64
C GLN A 128 13.34 16.24 -17.18
N HIS A 129 13.22 15.27 -16.28
CA HIS A 129 13.08 15.45 -14.85
C HIS A 129 14.23 14.73 -14.15
N GLU A 130 14.94 15.43 -13.26
CA GLU A 130 16.00 14.86 -12.44
C GLU A 130 15.41 14.22 -11.19
N LEU A 131 15.74 12.95 -10.95
CA LEU A 131 15.25 12.17 -9.81
C LEU A 131 16.18 12.28 -8.60
N GLY A 132 17.46 12.52 -8.82
CA GLY A 132 18.45 12.70 -7.75
C GLY A 132 19.89 12.42 -8.17
N THR A 133 20.79 12.58 -7.21
CA THR A 133 22.21 12.24 -7.34
C THR A 133 22.59 11.13 -6.37
N PHE A 134 23.36 10.16 -6.86
CA PHE A 134 23.64 8.88 -6.22
C PHE A 134 25.13 8.56 -6.27
N ALA A 135 25.58 7.74 -5.32
CA ALA A 135 26.98 7.34 -5.16
C ALA A 135 27.38 6.24 -6.15
N THR A 136 26.42 5.40 -6.54
CA THR A 136 26.60 4.32 -7.52
C THR A 136 25.59 4.44 -8.66
N ALA A 137 25.89 3.79 -9.79
CA ALA A 137 25.00 3.75 -10.95
C ALA A 137 23.78 2.85 -10.73
N GLU A 138 23.89 1.85 -9.86
CA GLU A 138 22.81 0.90 -9.53
C GLU A 138 21.77 1.51 -8.57
N GLU A 139 22.17 2.52 -7.80
CA GLU A 139 21.28 3.30 -6.93
C GLU A 139 20.53 4.42 -7.68
N ALA A 140 20.93 4.72 -8.92
CA ALA A 140 20.46 5.86 -9.70
C ALA A 140 19.21 5.54 -10.53
#